data_AF-A0A8S2AM35-F1
#
_entry.id   AF-A0A8S2AM35-F1
#
_cell.length_a   1.000
_cell.length_b   1.000
_cell.length_c   1.000
_cell.angle_alpha   90.00
_cell.angle_beta   90.00
_cell.angle_gamma   90.00
#
_symmetry.space_group_name_H-M   'P 1'
#
loop_
_entity.id
_entity.type
_entity.pdbx_description
1 polymer ?
#
loop_
_entity_poly.entity_id
_entity_poly.type
_entity_poly.pdbx_seq_one_letter_code
_entity_poly.pdbx_strand_id
1 'polypeptide(L)'
;MDASLSPFDHQKTQNTEPKKSFITSLITLRSNNIKEDTYFVSELKPTEQKSLQELKEKLKASSSKASSMWGVSLLGGDDKADVILLKFLRARDFKVADSLRMLEKCLEWREEFKAEKLTEEDLGFKDLEGKVAYMRGYDKEGHPVCYNAYDLKDMPKRELRVASNQILSLFQDNYPEMVATKIFINVPWYFSVIYSMFSPFLTHRTKSKFVMSKEGNAAETLYKFIRPEDIPVQYGGLSRPTDSQNGPPKPASEFSIKGGEKVNIQIEGIEGGATITWDIVVGGWDLEYSAEFVPNAEESYTIVVEKPKKMKASDEAVCNSFTTVEAGKLILSVDNTLSRKKKVAAYRYTVRKSTTTA
;
A
#
# COMPACT_ATOMS: atom_id res chain seq x y z
N MET A 1 24.78 81.42 -4.59
CA MET A 1 25.04 80.40 -5.63
C MET A 1 24.35 79.14 -5.15
N ASP A 2 23.07 79.08 -5.48
CA ASP A 2 22.16 77.98 -5.22
C ASP A 2 22.38 76.84 -6.22
N ALA A 3 22.16 75.62 -5.72
CA ALA A 3 21.56 74.44 -6.38
C ALA A 3 21.97 73.18 -5.57
N SER A 4 21.17 72.15 -5.28
CA SER A 4 19.72 71.91 -5.20
C SER A 4 19.56 70.43 -4.80
N LEU A 5 18.91 70.16 -3.66
CA LEU A 5 18.01 69.03 -3.27
C LEU A 5 18.14 67.59 -3.86
N SER A 6 18.26 66.61 -2.92
CA SER A 6 17.48 65.33 -2.77
C SER A 6 17.81 64.10 -3.65
N PRO A 7 17.39 62.83 -3.31
CA PRO A 7 16.98 62.21 -2.03
C PRO A 7 17.74 60.92 -1.65
N PHE A 8 17.48 60.49 -0.41
CA PHE A 8 17.69 59.17 0.18
C PHE A 8 17.24 57.98 -0.68
N ASP A 9 18.05 56.92 -0.69
CA ASP A 9 17.60 55.58 -1.08
C ASP A 9 18.13 54.53 -0.07
N HIS A 10 17.29 53.53 0.18
CA HIS A 10 17.28 52.70 1.39
C HIS A 10 18.51 51.78 1.58
N GLN A 11 18.96 51.71 2.83
CA GLN A 11 19.93 50.73 3.32
C GLN A 11 19.42 49.28 3.22
N LYS A 12 20.27 48.45 2.61
CA LYS A 12 20.35 46.99 2.73
C LYS A 12 20.19 46.51 4.18
N THR A 13 19.26 45.60 4.40
CA THR A 13 19.46 44.41 5.26
C THR A 13 18.81 43.20 4.60
N GLN A 14 19.59 42.46 3.80
CA GLN A 14 19.20 41.14 3.33
C GLN A 14 19.42 40.14 4.48
N ASN A 15 18.33 39.79 5.15
CA ASN A 15 18.26 38.63 6.01
C ASN A 15 18.29 37.39 5.09
N THR A 16 19.35 36.60 5.18
CA THR A 16 19.53 35.40 4.35
C THR A 16 18.71 34.25 4.94
N GLU A 17 17.56 33.97 4.33
CA GLU A 17 16.84 32.71 4.55
C GLU A 17 17.66 31.52 4.03
N PRO A 18 17.83 30.44 4.81
CA PRO A 18 18.44 29.22 4.29
C PRO A 18 17.48 28.55 3.27
N LYS A 19 18.00 28.36 2.05
CA LYS A 19 17.33 27.79 0.86
C LYS A 19 16.50 26.53 1.16
N LYS A 20 15.19 26.67 1.33
CA LYS A 20 14.17 25.59 1.32
C LYS A 20 13.96 24.91 -0.06
N SER A 21 14.85 25.13 -1.02
CA SER A 21 14.63 24.78 -2.44
C SER A 21 15.17 23.39 -2.84
N PHE A 22 16.07 22.77 -2.06
CA PHE A 22 16.66 21.48 -2.46
C PHE A 22 15.95 20.23 -1.94
N ILE A 23 15.17 20.33 -0.85
CA ILE A 23 14.51 19.15 -0.24
C ILE A 23 13.11 18.91 -0.85
N THR A 24 12.45 19.95 -1.35
CA THR A 24 11.13 19.83 -2.02
C THR A 24 11.25 19.13 -3.38
N SER A 25 12.42 19.19 -4.01
CA SER A 25 12.68 18.60 -5.34
C SER A 25 12.90 17.08 -5.33
N LEU A 26 13.07 16.46 -4.16
CA LEU A 26 13.25 15.00 -4.02
C LEU A 26 11.94 14.25 -3.73
N ILE A 27 10.84 14.95 -3.43
CA ILE A 27 9.55 14.33 -3.05
C ILE A 27 8.57 14.27 -4.23
N THR A 28 8.82 15.00 -5.32
CA THR A 28 8.05 14.91 -6.57
C THR A 28 8.74 13.98 -7.57
N LEU A 29 9.24 12.82 -7.14
CA LEU A 29 9.59 11.76 -8.08
C LEU A 29 8.32 11.09 -8.55
N ARG A 30 7.82 11.61 -9.69
CA ARG A 30 7.16 10.90 -10.79
C ARG A 30 6.29 9.72 -10.35
N SER A 31 4.98 9.96 -10.37
CA SER A 31 4.00 8.94 -10.75
C SER A 31 4.20 8.60 -12.23
N ASN A 32 5.32 7.96 -12.57
CA ASN A 32 5.40 7.21 -13.81
C ASN A 32 4.82 5.85 -13.47
N ASN A 33 3.71 5.48 -14.11
CA ASN A 33 3.29 4.10 -14.24
C ASN A 33 4.49 3.29 -14.72
N ILE A 34 5.21 2.66 -13.78
CA ILE A 34 6.16 1.60 -14.09
C ILE A 34 5.24 0.45 -14.47
N LYS A 35 5.09 0.20 -15.77
CA LYS A 35 4.45 -1.03 -16.22
C LYS A 35 5.27 -2.18 -15.63
N GLU A 36 4.63 -3.02 -14.84
CA GLU A 36 5.23 -4.26 -14.37
C GLU A 36 5.70 -5.08 -15.59
N ASP A 37 6.84 -5.77 -15.44
CA ASP A 37 7.39 -6.54 -16.55
C ASP A 37 6.42 -7.67 -16.94
N THR A 38 5.86 -7.63 -18.14
CA THR A 38 4.89 -8.62 -18.63
C THR A 38 5.47 -10.03 -18.62
N TYR A 39 4.79 -11.01 -18.02
CA TYR A 39 5.23 -12.41 -18.08
C TYR A 39 4.58 -13.19 -19.23
N PHE A 40 3.78 -12.53 -20.06
CA PHE A 40 3.19 -13.14 -21.24
C PHE A 40 4.24 -13.27 -22.34
N VAL A 41 4.51 -14.51 -22.77
CA VAL A 41 5.52 -14.80 -23.79
C VAL A 41 5.26 -14.05 -25.10
N SER A 42 3.98 -13.85 -25.45
CA SER A 42 3.53 -13.09 -26.62
C SER A 42 3.93 -11.61 -26.61
N GLU A 43 4.16 -11.03 -25.43
CA GLU A 43 4.50 -9.61 -25.26
C GLU A 43 6.00 -9.38 -25.06
N LEU A 44 6.80 -10.45 -24.99
CA LEU A 44 8.26 -10.38 -24.84
C LEU A 44 8.95 -9.92 -26.12
N LYS A 45 10.12 -9.29 -25.96
CA LYS A 45 10.98 -8.99 -27.11
C LYS A 45 11.50 -10.28 -27.75
N PRO A 46 11.79 -10.30 -29.06
CA PRO A 46 12.36 -11.49 -29.71
C PRO A 46 13.65 -12.01 -29.06
N THR A 47 14.50 -11.12 -28.53
CA THR A 47 15.71 -11.49 -27.80
C THR A 47 15.41 -12.20 -26.48
N GLU A 48 14.37 -11.77 -25.77
CA GLU A 48 13.95 -12.33 -24.49
C GLU A 48 13.29 -13.71 -24.68
N GLN A 49 12.47 -13.85 -25.73
CA GLN A 49 11.91 -15.14 -26.15
C GLN A 49 13.02 -16.14 -26.48
N LYS A 50 14.06 -15.71 -27.21
CA LYS A 50 15.23 -16.54 -27.52
C LYS A 50 15.96 -16.97 -26.24
N SER A 51 16.20 -16.06 -25.31
CA SER A 51 16.83 -16.40 -24.02
C SER A 51 16.00 -17.40 -23.19
N LEU A 52 14.66 -17.27 -23.20
CA LEU A 52 13.76 -18.22 -22.56
C LEU A 52 13.88 -19.61 -23.19
N GLN A 53 13.88 -19.68 -24.51
CA GLN A 53 14.03 -20.94 -25.23
C GLN A 53 15.39 -21.59 -24.97
N GLU A 54 16.48 -20.81 -25.01
CA GLU A 54 17.83 -21.32 -24.72
C GLU A 54 17.94 -21.83 -23.27
N LEU A 55 17.31 -21.15 -22.30
CA LEU A 55 17.28 -21.61 -20.91
C LEU A 55 16.53 -22.94 -20.77
N LYS A 56 15.38 -23.10 -21.43
CA LYS A 56 14.62 -24.36 -21.46
C LYS A 56 15.45 -25.51 -22.03
N GLU A 57 16.17 -25.27 -23.12
CA GLU A 57 17.03 -26.27 -23.75
C GLU A 57 18.19 -26.68 -22.83
N LYS A 58 18.86 -25.72 -22.20
CA LYS A 58 19.95 -26.04 -21.25
C LYS A 58 19.43 -26.76 -20.01
N LEU A 59 18.26 -26.39 -19.49
CA LEU A 59 17.64 -27.08 -18.36
C LEU A 59 17.29 -28.53 -18.70
N LYS A 60 16.78 -28.79 -19.91
CA LYS A 60 16.55 -30.16 -20.41
C LYS A 60 17.85 -30.96 -20.55
N ALA A 61 18.95 -30.29 -20.91
CA ALA A 61 20.24 -30.94 -21.09
C ALA A 61 20.97 -31.20 -19.76
N SER A 62 20.85 -30.31 -18.76
CA SER A 62 21.53 -30.48 -17.46
C SER A 62 20.74 -31.36 -16.48
N SER A 63 19.41 -31.40 -16.59
CA SER A 63 18.57 -32.05 -15.58
C SER A 63 18.11 -33.44 -16.01
N SER A 64 18.59 -34.49 -15.33
CA SER A 64 18.07 -35.87 -15.44
C SER A 64 16.83 -36.11 -14.54
N LYS A 65 16.48 -35.17 -13.66
CA LYS A 65 15.31 -35.19 -12.79
C LYS A 65 14.28 -34.15 -13.24
N ALA A 66 13.00 -34.52 -13.28
CA ALA A 66 11.91 -33.56 -13.48
C ALA A 66 11.95 -32.51 -12.36
N SER A 67 12.48 -31.32 -12.67
CA SER A 67 12.65 -30.24 -11.69
C SER A 67 11.34 -29.47 -11.59
N SER A 68 10.66 -29.58 -10.44
CA SER A 68 9.47 -28.81 -10.12
C SER A 68 9.79 -27.70 -9.11
N MET A 69 9.15 -26.55 -9.25
CA MET A 69 9.28 -25.43 -8.30
C MET A 69 7.89 -24.85 -8.03
N TRP A 70 7.54 -24.64 -6.76
CA TRP A 70 6.22 -24.14 -6.33
C TRP A 70 5.04 -24.94 -6.91
N GLY A 71 5.20 -26.26 -7.02
CA GLY A 71 4.19 -27.17 -7.59
C GLY A 71 4.09 -27.14 -9.12
N VAL A 72 4.96 -26.40 -9.82
CA VAL A 72 4.96 -26.30 -11.29
C VAL A 72 6.14 -27.09 -11.86
N SER A 73 5.86 -27.95 -12.84
CA SER A 73 6.90 -28.63 -13.61
C SER A 73 7.58 -27.66 -14.57
N LEU A 74 8.87 -27.35 -14.36
CA LEU A 74 9.60 -26.35 -15.14
C LEU A 74 9.76 -26.74 -16.62
N LEU A 75 9.64 -28.03 -16.93
CA LEU A 75 9.71 -28.57 -18.28
C LEU A 75 8.34 -29.01 -18.83
N GLY A 76 7.26 -28.76 -18.09
CA GLY A 76 5.91 -29.19 -18.42
C GLY A 76 5.25 -28.44 -19.59
N GLY A 77 5.86 -27.36 -20.08
CA GLY A 77 5.32 -26.55 -21.18
C GLY A 77 4.13 -25.66 -20.81
N ASP A 78 3.83 -25.52 -19.51
CA ASP A 78 2.80 -24.62 -18.97
C ASP A 78 3.31 -23.16 -19.00
N ASP A 79 2.43 -22.21 -19.30
CA ASP A 79 2.68 -20.77 -19.17
C ASP A 79 3.21 -20.40 -17.77
N LYS A 80 2.78 -21.11 -16.72
CA LYS A 80 3.31 -20.95 -15.36
C LYS A 80 4.79 -21.28 -15.25
N ALA A 81 5.27 -22.29 -15.97
CA ALA A 81 6.69 -22.63 -15.99
C ALA A 81 7.50 -21.50 -16.64
N ASP A 82 6.96 -20.91 -17.71
CA ASP A 82 7.59 -19.79 -18.41
C ASP A 82 7.69 -18.56 -17.52
N VAL A 83 6.64 -18.25 -16.74
CA VAL A 83 6.68 -17.19 -15.72
C VAL A 83 7.84 -17.42 -14.75
N ILE A 84 8.02 -18.64 -14.23
CA ILE A 84 9.10 -18.95 -13.29
C ILE A 84 10.46 -18.75 -13.95
N LEU A 85 10.69 -19.32 -15.13
CA LEU A 85 11.96 -19.18 -15.85
C LEU A 85 12.28 -17.72 -16.18
N LEU A 86 11.26 -16.92 -16.55
CA LEU A 86 11.39 -15.49 -16.79
C LEU A 86 11.80 -14.71 -15.54
N LYS A 87 11.35 -15.11 -14.35
CA LYS A 87 11.81 -14.48 -13.09
C LYS A 87 13.32 -14.64 -12.89
N PHE A 88 13.85 -15.85 -13.13
CA PHE A 88 15.29 -16.11 -13.05
C PHE A 88 16.08 -15.36 -14.14
N LEU A 89 15.59 -15.37 -15.38
CA LEU A 89 16.19 -14.60 -16.48
C LEU A 89 16.26 -13.12 -16.15
N ARG A 90 15.15 -12.52 -15.69
CA ARG A 90 15.11 -11.12 -15.31
C ARG A 90 16.06 -10.81 -14.17
N ALA A 91 16.15 -11.66 -13.16
CA ALA A 91 17.06 -11.46 -12.03
C ALA A 91 18.54 -11.46 -12.43
N ARG A 92 18.87 -11.93 -13.64
CA ARG A 92 20.23 -11.95 -14.21
C ARG A 92 20.32 -11.25 -15.56
N ASP A 93 19.45 -10.26 -15.80
CA ASP A 93 19.44 -9.44 -17.01
C ASP A 93 19.45 -10.26 -18.32
N PHE A 94 18.69 -11.35 -18.35
CA PHE A 94 18.58 -12.32 -19.44
C PHE A 94 19.89 -13.04 -19.83
N LYS A 95 20.89 -13.06 -18.94
CA LYS A 95 22.11 -13.88 -19.10
C LYS A 95 21.79 -15.33 -18.79
N VAL A 96 21.58 -16.12 -19.85
CA VAL A 96 21.09 -17.51 -19.76
C VAL A 96 21.94 -18.38 -18.84
N ALA A 97 23.27 -18.34 -18.98
CA ALA A 97 24.17 -19.17 -18.15
C ALA A 97 24.11 -18.81 -16.66
N ASP A 98 24.07 -17.52 -16.33
CA ASP A 98 23.95 -17.06 -14.94
C ASP A 98 22.58 -17.39 -14.35
N SER A 99 21.53 -17.33 -15.17
CA SER A 99 20.16 -17.65 -14.80
C SER A 99 19.99 -19.15 -14.50
N LEU A 100 20.55 -20.01 -15.36
CA LEU A 100 20.56 -21.46 -15.15
C LEU A 100 21.27 -21.82 -13.85
N ARG A 101 22.49 -21.28 -13.63
CA ARG A 101 23.26 -21.51 -12.41
C ARG A 101 22.51 -21.06 -11.16
N MET A 102 21.79 -19.94 -11.21
CA MET A 102 20.96 -19.46 -10.11
C MET A 102 19.77 -20.40 -9.86
N LEU A 103 19.11 -20.85 -10.92
CA LEU A 103 17.98 -21.78 -10.85
C LEU A 103 18.38 -23.12 -10.25
N GLU A 104 19.48 -23.72 -10.72
CA GLU A 104 20.01 -25.00 -10.22
C GLU A 104 20.34 -24.91 -8.73
N LYS A 105 21.06 -23.87 -8.30
CA LYS A 105 21.34 -23.63 -6.88
C LYS A 105 20.08 -23.45 -6.05
N CYS A 106 19.07 -22.77 -6.58
CA CYS A 106 17.79 -22.61 -5.88
C CYS A 106 17.09 -23.96 -5.73
N LEU A 107 17.06 -24.79 -6.78
CA LEU A 107 16.46 -26.13 -6.74
C LEU A 107 17.17 -27.03 -5.71
N GLU A 108 18.50 -27.03 -5.69
CA GLU A 108 19.31 -27.74 -4.69
C GLU A 108 18.97 -27.27 -3.27
N TRP A 109 18.98 -25.94 -3.05
CA TRP A 109 18.63 -25.36 -1.76
C TRP A 109 17.22 -25.75 -1.30
N ARG A 110 16.23 -25.79 -2.21
CA ARG A 110 14.85 -26.19 -1.87
C ARG A 110 14.76 -27.65 -1.42
N GLU A 111 15.54 -28.54 -2.03
CA GLU A 111 15.63 -29.96 -1.63
C GLU A 111 16.30 -30.10 -0.26
N GLU A 112 17.45 -29.45 -0.06
CA GLU A 112 18.22 -29.49 1.20
C GLU A 112 17.45 -28.86 2.38
N PHE A 113 16.87 -27.69 2.16
CA PHE A 113 16.10 -26.95 3.16
C PHE A 113 14.69 -27.53 3.36
N LYS A 114 14.28 -28.51 2.53
CA LYS A 114 12.94 -29.09 2.51
C LYS A 114 11.85 -28.03 2.41
N ALA A 115 12.05 -27.06 1.52
CA ALA A 115 11.21 -25.86 1.41
C ALA A 115 9.70 -26.17 1.25
N GLU A 116 9.36 -27.31 0.64
CA GLU A 116 7.96 -27.69 0.40
C GLU A 116 7.25 -28.27 1.61
N LYS A 117 8.00 -28.64 2.65
CA LYS A 117 7.45 -29.16 3.92
C LYS A 117 7.35 -28.08 4.99
N LEU A 118 7.90 -26.88 4.76
CA LEU A 118 7.91 -25.80 5.74
C LEU A 118 6.52 -25.40 6.23
N THR A 119 5.50 -25.49 5.37
CA THR A 119 4.12 -25.17 5.74
C THR A 119 3.51 -26.17 6.71
N GLU A 120 4.10 -27.37 6.82
CA GLU A 120 3.63 -28.46 7.68
C GLU A 120 4.44 -28.55 8.99
N GLU A 121 5.58 -27.85 9.06
CA GLU A 121 6.46 -27.87 10.24
C GLU A 121 5.94 -26.93 11.33
N ASP A 122 5.80 -27.46 12.55
CA ASP A 122 5.55 -26.65 13.75
C ASP A 122 6.86 -25.99 14.17
N LEU A 123 7.04 -24.74 13.75
CA LEU A 123 8.24 -23.95 14.07
C LEU A 123 8.29 -23.53 15.55
N GLY A 124 7.29 -23.88 16.38
CA GLY A 124 7.24 -23.54 17.80
C GLY A 124 6.94 -22.06 18.08
N PHE A 125 6.56 -21.30 17.05
CA PHE A 125 6.25 -19.87 17.12
C PHE A 125 4.75 -19.56 17.05
N LYS A 126 3.89 -20.45 17.57
CA LYS A 126 2.43 -20.27 17.55
C LYS A 126 1.98 -18.94 18.17
N ASP A 127 2.72 -18.43 19.15
CA ASP A 127 2.45 -17.15 19.78
C ASP A 127 2.75 -15.93 18.87
N LEU A 128 3.56 -16.10 17.84
CA LEU A 128 3.95 -15.06 16.87
C LEU A 128 3.20 -15.19 15.54
N GLU A 129 2.60 -16.35 15.27
CA GLU A 129 1.82 -16.62 14.08
C GLU A 129 0.65 -15.64 13.96
N GLY A 130 0.50 -15.02 12.79
CA GLY A 130 -0.51 -13.97 12.55
C GLY A 130 -0.26 -12.64 13.25
N LYS A 131 0.77 -12.52 14.12
CA LYS A 131 1.14 -11.26 14.79
C LYS A 131 2.32 -10.55 14.12
N VAL A 132 3.35 -11.29 13.73
CA VAL A 132 4.56 -10.73 13.12
C VAL A 132 4.41 -10.58 11.62
N ALA A 133 3.79 -11.54 10.95
CA ALA A 133 3.45 -11.46 9.54
C ALA A 133 2.10 -12.12 9.26
N TYR A 134 1.30 -11.50 8.39
CA TYR A 134 0.04 -12.08 7.93
C TYR A 134 -0.34 -11.59 6.54
N MET A 135 -1.03 -12.45 5.78
CA MET A 135 -1.58 -12.13 4.47
C MET A 135 -3.00 -11.57 4.62
N ARG A 136 -3.31 -10.44 3.98
CA ARG A 136 -4.66 -9.88 4.00
C ARG A 136 -4.88 -8.92 2.83
N GLY A 137 -5.96 -9.15 2.08
CA GLY A 137 -6.36 -8.27 0.98
C GLY A 137 -5.45 -8.35 -0.24
N TYR A 138 -5.81 -7.56 -1.24
CA TYR A 138 -5.11 -7.44 -2.51
C TYR A 138 -4.89 -5.97 -2.85
N ASP A 139 -3.81 -5.67 -3.55
CA ASP A 139 -3.59 -4.34 -4.10
C ASP A 139 -4.49 -4.08 -5.33
N LYS A 140 -4.45 -2.86 -5.88
CA LYS A 140 -5.24 -2.42 -7.04
C LYS A 140 -4.88 -3.17 -8.33
N GLU A 141 -3.74 -3.86 -8.37
CA GLU A 141 -3.25 -4.67 -9.49
C GLU A 141 -3.53 -6.18 -9.29
N GLY A 142 -4.06 -6.57 -8.11
CA GLY A 142 -4.41 -7.94 -7.77
C GLY A 142 -3.30 -8.72 -7.07
N HIS A 143 -2.23 -8.06 -6.62
CA HIS A 143 -1.19 -8.71 -5.84
C HIS A 143 -1.63 -8.95 -4.40
N PRO A 144 -1.38 -10.14 -3.83
CA PRO A 144 -1.69 -10.40 -2.43
C PRO A 144 -0.80 -9.56 -1.51
N VAL A 145 -1.39 -8.95 -0.48
CA VAL A 145 -0.66 -8.06 0.44
C VAL A 145 -0.21 -8.82 1.70
N CYS A 146 1.08 -8.73 2.00
CA CYS A 146 1.69 -9.27 3.21
C CYS A 146 2.04 -8.14 4.18
N TYR A 147 1.43 -8.14 5.35
CA TYR A 147 1.75 -7.21 6.44
C TYR A 147 2.83 -7.82 7.31
N ASN A 148 3.88 -7.05 7.59
CA ASN A 148 4.97 -7.46 8.47
C ASN A 148 5.13 -6.40 9.57
N ALA A 149 4.87 -6.78 10.81
CA ALA A 149 5.07 -5.96 11.99
C ALA A 149 6.51 -6.13 12.48
N TYR A 150 7.33 -5.11 12.24
CA TYR A 150 8.70 -5.06 12.72
C TYR A 150 8.78 -4.08 13.90
N ASP A 151 8.54 -4.55 15.13
CA ASP A 151 8.92 -3.76 16.30
C ASP A 151 10.42 -3.95 16.57
N LEU A 152 11.23 -3.13 15.90
CA LEU A 152 12.69 -3.22 15.97
C LEU A 152 13.28 -2.45 17.15
N LYS A 153 12.44 -1.90 18.04
CA LYS A 153 12.90 -0.97 19.09
C LYS A 153 13.85 -1.63 20.09
N ASP A 154 13.65 -2.92 20.37
CA ASP A 154 14.40 -3.65 21.39
C ASP A 154 15.43 -4.65 20.83
N MET A 155 15.52 -4.81 19.50
CA MET A 155 16.50 -5.73 18.92
C MET A 155 17.91 -5.13 18.85
N PRO A 156 18.96 -5.87 19.25
CA PRO A 156 20.34 -5.45 19.09
C PRO A 156 20.70 -5.17 17.62
N LYS A 157 21.27 -4.00 17.33
CA LYS A 157 21.62 -3.56 15.96
C LYS A 157 22.47 -4.56 15.18
N ARG A 158 23.36 -5.29 15.86
CA ARG A 158 24.23 -6.30 15.24
C ARG A 158 23.42 -7.50 14.75
N GLU A 159 22.55 -8.02 15.60
CA GLU A 159 21.68 -9.16 15.29
C GLU A 159 20.69 -8.81 14.18
N LEU A 160 20.11 -7.60 14.24
CA LEU A 160 19.30 -7.04 13.14
C LEU A 160 20.04 -7.05 11.81
N ARG A 161 21.29 -6.61 11.80
CA ARG A 161 22.10 -6.56 10.58
C ARG A 161 22.39 -7.97 10.04
N VAL A 162 22.74 -8.91 10.93
CA VAL A 162 23.04 -10.30 10.55
C VAL A 162 21.78 -10.97 9.99
N ALA A 163 20.67 -10.91 10.73
CA ALA A 163 19.39 -11.50 10.30
C ALA A 163 18.90 -10.85 9.00
N SER A 164 18.95 -9.53 8.88
CA SER A 164 18.55 -8.81 7.67
C SER A 164 19.38 -9.21 6.46
N ASN A 165 20.71 -9.34 6.60
CA ASN A 165 21.57 -9.81 5.52
C ASN A 165 21.26 -11.25 5.10
N GLN A 166 21.06 -12.16 6.07
CA GLN A 166 20.70 -13.55 5.78
C GLN A 166 19.35 -13.64 5.05
N ILE A 167 18.34 -12.93 5.54
CA ILE A 167 17.02 -12.86 4.92
C ILE A 167 17.12 -12.27 3.51
N LEU A 168 17.87 -11.18 3.33
CA LEU A 168 18.04 -10.54 2.02
C LEU A 168 18.71 -11.49 1.03
N SER A 169 19.80 -12.16 1.42
CA SER A 169 20.49 -13.13 0.57
C SER A 169 19.56 -14.29 0.19
N LEU A 170 18.81 -14.83 1.17
CA LEU A 170 17.85 -15.90 0.92
C LEU A 170 16.77 -15.48 -0.10
N PHE A 171 16.20 -14.29 0.03
CA PHE A 171 15.21 -13.78 -0.93
C PHE A 171 15.82 -13.52 -2.31
N GLN A 172 17.03 -12.95 -2.38
CA GLN A 172 17.68 -12.63 -3.65
C GLN A 172 18.08 -13.88 -4.43
N ASP A 173 18.53 -14.92 -3.75
CA ASP A 173 19.03 -16.13 -4.39
C ASP A 173 17.90 -17.12 -4.73
N ASN A 174 16.87 -17.21 -3.88
CA ASN A 174 15.85 -18.26 -3.99
C ASN A 174 14.44 -17.76 -4.37
N TYR A 175 14.16 -16.46 -4.28
CA TYR A 175 12.85 -15.87 -4.59
C TYR A 175 12.96 -14.66 -5.54
N PRO A 176 13.56 -14.83 -6.73
CA PRO A 176 13.76 -13.75 -7.67
C PRO A 176 12.42 -13.17 -8.17
N GLU A 177 12.35 -11.84 -8.27
CA GLU A 177 11.21 -11.12 -8.86
C GLU A 177 9.83 -11.49 -8.27
N MET A 178 9.78 -11.77 -6.96
CA MET A 178 8.54 -12.09 -6.24
C MET A 178 7.85 -10.88 -5.59
N VAL A 179 8.61 -9.83 -5.28
CA VAL A 179 8.07 -8.61 -4.67
C VAL A 179 7.73 -7.63 -5.79
N ALA A 180 6.46 -7.24 -5.88
CA ALA A 180 6.00 -6.14 -6.74
C ALA A 180 6.39 -4.79 -6.11
N THR A 181 5.85 -4.49 -4.93
CA THR A 181 6.11 -3.26 -4.17
C THR A 181 6.34 -3.54 -2.69
N LYS A 182 7.31 -2.85 -2.08
CA LYS A 182 7.58 -2.89 -0.64
C LYS A 182 7.32 -1.52 -0.02
N ILE A 183 6.23 -1.42 0.74
CA ILE A 183 5.80 -0.18 1.40
C ILE A 183 6.20 -0.24 2.87
N PHE A 184 7.03 0.72 3.31
CA PHE A 184 7.38 0.92 4.71
C PHE A 184 6.49 2.02 5.27
N ILE A 185 5.67 1.69 6.28
CA ILE A 185 4.76 2.64 6.92
C ILE A 185 5.30 3.12 8.26
N ASN A 186 4.87 4.32 8.67
CA ASN A 186 5.27 4.93 9.95
C ASN A 186 6.79 5.00 10.14
N VAL A 187 7.51 5.29 9.05
CA VAL A 187 8.96 5.35 9.05
C VAL A 187 9.42 6.62 9.78
N PRO A 188 10.25 6.50 10.84
CA PRO A 188 10.81 7.66 11.52
C PRO A 188 11.71 8.48 10.60
N TRP A 189 11.77 9.80 10.84
CA TRP A 189 12.48 10.74 9.97
C TRP A 189 13.96 10.37 9.72
N TYR A 190 14.64 9.78 10.70
CA TYR A 190 16.06 9.42 10.60
C TYR A 190 16.29 8.23 9.65
N PHE A 191 15.29 7.39 9.39
CA PHE A 191 15.45 6.27 8.46
C PHE A 191 15.64 6.79 7.03
N SER A 192 15.06 7.94 6.66
CA SER A 192 15.34 8.56 5.36
C SER A 192 16.82 8.93 5.19
N VAL A 193 17.49 9.29 6.29
CA VAL A 193 18.94 9.59 6.31
C VAL A 193 19.76 8.30 6.19
N ILE A 194 19.36 7.23 6.89
CA ILE A 194 19.99 5.91 6.73
C ILE A 194 19.80 5.38 5.29
N TYR A 195 18.58 5.49 4.75
CA TYR A 195 18.25 5.09 3.39
C TYR A 195 19.09 5.80 2.35
N SER A 196 19.28 7.12 2.46
CA SER A 196 20.12 7.84 1.51
C SER A 196 21.59 7.37 1.55
N MET A 197 22.10 6.96 2.70
CA MET A 197 23.47 6.42 2.84
C MET A 197 23.64 5.02 2.22
N PHE A 198 22.68 4.11 2.37
CA PHE A 198 22.82 2.75 1.84
C PHE A 198 22.23 2.57 0.43
N SER A 199 21.34 3.47 0.01
CA SER A 199 20.69 3.36 -1.30
C SER A 199 21.68 3.27 -2.46
N PRO A 200 22.87 3.91 -2.51
CA PRO A 200 23.81 3.72 -3.62
C PRO A 200 24.20 2.26 -3.89
N PHE A 201 24.13 1.39 -2.88
CA PHE A 201 24.43 -0.04 -2.98
C PHE A 201 23.25 -0.91 -3.44
N LEU A 202 22.03 -0.36 -3.48
CA LEU A 202 20.86 -1.05 -4.01
C LEU A 202 20.77 -0.93 -5.54
N THR A 203 20.36 -2.01 -6.19
CA THR A 203 20.06 -2.01 -7.63
C THR A 203 18.90 -1.06 -7.96
N HIS A 204 18.85 -0.54 -9.19
CA HIS A 204 17.74 0.31 -9.64
C HIS A 204 16.39 -0.41 -9.50
N ARG A 205 16.34 -1.71 -9.81
CA ARG A 205 15.13 -2.53 -9.69
C ARG A 205 14.67 -2.68 -8.23
N THR A 206 15.58 -2.82 -7.27
CA THR A 206 15.21 -2.86 -5.86
C THR A 206 14.69 -1.49 -5.38
N LYS A 207 15.36 -0.40 -5.78
CA LYS A 207 14.96 0.96 -5.40
C LYS A 207 13.57 1.33 -5.90
N SER A 208 13.24 0.96 -7.14
CA SER A 208 11.96 1.32 -7.77
C SER A 208 10.76 0.66 -7.08
N LYS A 209 10.98 -0.44 -6.36
CA LYS A 209 9.93 -1.16 -5.63
C LYS A 209 9.74 -0.63 -4.21
N PHE A 210 10.60 0.25 -3.71
CA PHE A 210 10.58 0.69 -2.31
C PHE A 210 9.81 2.01 -2.17
N VAL A 211 8.79 2.00 -1.31
CA VAL A 211 7.97 3.17 -1.00
C VAL A 211 8.07 3.44 0.50
N MET A 212 8.42 4.68 0.87
CA MET A 212 8.58 5.08 2.26
C MET A 212 7.47 6.06 2.64
N SER A 213 6.68 5.70 3.65
CA SER A 213 5.67 6.56 4.25
C SER A 213 6.16 7.09 5.59
N LYS A 214 6.13 8.43 5.74
CA LYS A 214 6.42 9.09 7.01
C LYS A 214 5.35 8.76 8.04
N GLU A 215 5.70 8.88 9.31
CA GLU A 215 4.74 8.80 10.42
C GLU A 215 3.52 9.71 10.19
N GLY A 216 2.33 9.13 10.36
CA GLY A 216 1.05 9.80 10.14
C GLY A 216 0.55 9.85 8.69
N ASN A 217 1.32 9.40 7.70
CA ASN A 217 0.93 9.43 6.28
C ASN A 217 0.67 8.02 5.69
N ALA A 218 0.50 7.01 6.54
CA ALA A 218 0.35 5.62 6.13
C ALA A 218 -0.84 5.45 5.17
N ALA A 219 -2.05 5.85 5.55
CA ALA A 219 -3.25 5.74 4.72
C ALA A 219 -3.10 6.44 3.36
N GLU A 220 -2.61 7.69 3.34
CA GLU A 220 -2.36 8.42 2.08
C GLU A 220 -1.39 7.68 1.15
N THR A 221 -0.41 7.00 1.72
CA THR A 221 0.55 6.22 0.93
C THR A 221 -0.07 4.92 0.44
N LEU A 222 -0.77 4.20 1.32
CA LEU A 222 -1.39 2.91 1.02
C LEU A 222 -2.49 3.03 -0.02
N TYR A 223 -3.31 4.09 0.00
CA TYR A 223 -4.41 4.30 -0.96
C TYR A 223 -3.91 4.44 -2.40
N LYS A 224 -2.62 4.76 -2.61
CA LYS A 224 -2.03 4.76 -3.96
C LYS A 224 -1.92 3.36 -4.56
N PHE A 225 -1.85 2.33 -3.73
CA PHE A 225 -1.57 0.95 -4.14
C PHE A 225 -2.72 0.00 -3.80
N ILE A 226 -3.39 0.18 -2.67
CA ILE A 226 -4.39 -0.76 -2.13
C ILE A 226 -5.71 -0.01 -1.99
N ARG A 227 -6.83 -0.67 -2.30
CA ARG A 227 -8.16 -0.06 -2.08
C ARG A 227 -8.46 0.05 -0.57
N PRO A 228 -9.16 1.11 -0.11
CA PRO A 228 -9.42 1.30 1.32
C PRO A 228 -10.08 0.11 2.01
N GLU A 229 -11.00 -0.58 1.33
CA GLU A 229 -11.70 -1.77 1.83
C GLU A 229 -10.81 -3.02 1.99
N ASP A 230 -9.65 -3.05 1.34
CA ASP A 230 -8.66 -4.13 1.45
C ASP A 230 -7.56 -3.79 2.47
N ILE A 231 -7.49 -2.54 2.95
CA ILE A 231 -6.53 -2.09 3.97
C ILE A 231 -7.10 -2.32 5.38
N PRO A 232 -6.34 -2.95 6.31
CA PRO A 232 -6.73 -3.08 7.71
C PRO A 232 -7.04 -1.74 8.38
N VAL A 233 -8.04 -1.72 9.26
CA VAL A 233 -8.42 -0.52 10.04
C VAL A 233 -7.25 0.11 10.80
N GLN A 234 -6.35 -0.71 11.36
CA GLN A 234 -5.14 -0.26 12.09
C GLN A 234 -4.14 0.52 11.22
N TYR A 235 -4.25 0.44 9.89
CA TYR A 235 -3.42 1.17 8.94
C TYR A 235 -4.21 2.26 8.19
N GLY A 236 -5.40 2.62 8.69
CA GLY A 236 -6.26 3.66 8.13
C GLY A 236 -7.12 3.20 6.96
N GLY A 237 -7.44 1.91 6.90
CA GLY A 237 -8.40 1.35 5.93
C GLY A 237 -9.76 1.01 6.54
N LEU A 238 -10.54 0.20 5.81
CA LEU A 238 -11.90 -0.22 6.16
C LEU A 238 -12.03 -1.74 6.34
N SER A 239 -10.94 -2.51 6.15
CA SER A 239 -10.93 -3.97 6.31
C SER A 239 -10.89 -4.36 7.79
N ARG A 240 -11.93 -5.03 8.27
CA ARG A 240 -11.99 -5.53 9.66
C ARG A 240 -11.55 -6.98 9.76
N PRO A 241 -11.07 -7.42 10.94
CA PRO A 241 -10.78 -8.84 11.17
C PRO A 241 -11.98 -9.76 10.93
N THR A 242 -13.19 -9.28 11.24
CA THR A 242 -14.46 -10.03 11.10
C THR A 242 -15.01 -10.07 9.68
N ASP A 243 -14.54 -9.22 8.77
CA ASP A 243 -15.05 -9.14 7.40
C ASP A 243 -14.73 -10.40 6.59
N SER A 244 -13.67 -11.14 6.94
CA SER A 244 -13.24 -12.37 6.26
C SER A 244 -14.32 -13.47 6.21
N GLN A 245 -15.36 -13.39 7.04
CA GLN A 245 -16.47 -14.36 7.08
C GLN A 245 -17.71 -13.91 6.29
N ASN A 246 -17.78 -12.66 5.84
CA ASN A 246 -19.01 -12.03 5.34
C ASN A 246 -19.06 -11.86 3.80
N GLY A 247 -18.24 -12.60 3.07
CA GLY A 247 -18.12 -12.49 1.61
C GLY A 247 -17.14 -11.39 1.17
N PRO A 248 -17.12 -11.04 -0.14
CA PRO A 248 -16.17 -10.06 -0.65
C PRO A 248 -16.39 -8.67 -0.01
N PRO A 249 -15.32 -7.90 0.24
CA PRO A 249 -15.44 -6.58 0.84
C PRO A 249 -16.27 -5.66 -0.05
N LYS A 250 -17.16 -4.89 0.58
CA LYS A 250 -17.95 -3.87 -0.12
C LYS A 250 -17.03 -2.76 -0.63
N PRO A 251 -17.19 -2.33 -1.90
CA PRO A 251 -16.38 -1.25 -2.47
C PRO A 251 -16.47 0.03 -1.63
N ALA A 252 -15.35 0.72 -1.47
CA ALA A 252 -15.29 2.02 -0.82
C ALA A 252 -14.92 3.13 -1.82
N SER A 253 -15.34 4.35 -1.49
CA SER A 253 -14.95 5.57 -2.21
C SER A 253 -13.86 6.29 -1.43
N GLU A 254 -12.76 6.66 -2.10
CA GLU A 254 -11.68 7.46 -1.53
C GLU A 254 -11.73 8.91 -2.04
N PHE A 255 -11.34 9.86 -1.19
CA PHE A 255 -11.24 11.27 -1.56
C PHE A 255 -10.15 11.99 -0.78
N SER A 256 -9.79 13.18 -1.26
CA SER A 256 -8.81 14.06 -0.64
C SER A 256 -9.47 15.36 -0.21
N ILE A 257 -9.02 15.91 0.92
CA ILE A 257 -9.54 17.16 1.49
C ILE A 257 -8.35 18.09 1.69
N LYS A 258 -8.35 19.30 1.10
CA LYS A 258 -7.24 20.24 1.33
C LYS A 258 -7.34 20.86 2.72
N GLY A 259 -6.26 21.46 3.17
CA GLY A 259 -6.31 22.28 4.38
C GLY A 259 -7.21 23.50 4.19
N GLY A 260 -8.04 23.82 5.17
CA GLY A 260 -8.99 24.92 5.07
C GLY A 260 -10.33 24.55 4.42
N GLU A 261 -10.51 23.30 3.98
CA GLU A 261 -11.74 22.85 3.30
C GLU A 261 -12.62 21.99 4.21
N LYS A 262 -13.93 22.05 3.97
CA LYS A 262 -14.94 21.12 4.50
C LYS A 262 -15.58 20.38 3.31
N VAL A 263 -15.71 19.06 3.42
CA VAL A 263 -16.33 18.22 2.40
C VAL A 263 -17.59 17.58 2.98
N ASN A 264 -18.69 17.69 2.24
CA ASN A 264 -19.97 17.10 2.59
C ASN A 264 -20.31 15.99 1.58
N ILE A 265 -20.38 14.76 2.06
CA ILE A 265 -20.83 13.60 1.27
C ILE A 265 -22.34 13.49 1.46
N GLN A 266 -23.09 13.61 0.36
CA GLN A 266 -24.55 13.49 0.38
C GLN A 266 -24.96 12.11 -0.12
N ILE A 267 -25.70 11.38 0.71
CA ILE A 267 -26.35 10.13 0.36
C ILE A 267 -27.82 10.45 0.15
N GLU A 268 -28.22 10.56 -1.11
CA GLU A 268 -29.57 10.96 -1.53
C GLU A 268 -30.49 9.75 -1.76
N GLY A 269 -31.77 10.02 -1.99
CA GLY A 269 -32.75 8.99 -2.36
C GLY A 269 -33.08 8.02 -1.22
N ILE A 270 -32.94 8.43 0.04
CA ILE A 270 -33.30 7.62 1.18
C ILE A 270 -34.83 7.68 1.35
N GLU A 271 -35.48 6.52 1.36
CA GLU A 271 -36.92 6.38 1.59
C GLU A 271 -37.23 6.26 3.10
N GLY A 272 -38.46 6.62 3.48
CA GLY A 272 -38.96 6.40 4.83
C GLY A 272 -38.95 4.92 5.20
N GLY A 273 -38.52 4.60 6.42
CA GLY A 273 -38.32 3.23 6.92
C GLY A 273 -36.99 2.59 6.49
N ALA A 274 -36.13 3.28 5.75
CA ALA A 274 -34.81 2.74 5.39
C ALA A 274 -33.79 2.87 6.54
N THR A 275 -32.92 1.87 6.66
CA THR A 275 -31.74 1.89 7.52
C THR A 275 -30.50 2.14 6.68
N ILE A 276 -29.77 3.20 7.00
CA ILE A 276 -28.47 3.53 6.41
C ILE A 276 -27.39 3.05 7.36
N THR A 277 -26.45 2.28 6.85
CA THR A 277 -25.22 1.89 7.56
C THR A 277 -24.02 2.44 6.79
N TRP A 278 -23.08 3.08 7.47
CA TRP A 278 -21.89 3.60 6.81
C TRP A 278 -20.64 3.38 7.65
N ASP A 279 -19.52 3.28 6.93
CA ASP A 279 -18.19 3.33 7.50
C ASP A 279 -17.46 4.52 6.91
N ILE A 280 -16.75 5.27 7.74
CA ILE A 280 -15.87 6.36 7.30
C ILE A 280 -14.56 6.34 8.09
N VAL A 281 -13.45 6.44 7.37
CA VAL A 281 -12.11 6.54 7.95
C VAL A 281 -11.41 7.74 7.36
N VAL A 282 -10.61 8.40 8.17
CA VAL A 282 -9.80 9.54 7.76
C VAL A 282 -8.34 9.21 7.99
N GLY A 283 -7.59 9.20 6.90
CA GLY A 283 -6.16 9.06 6.88
C GLY A 283 -5.44 10.39 7.02
N GLY A 284 -4.61 10.49 8.06
CA GLY A 284 -3.58 11.50 8.19
C GLY A 284 -4.03 12.78 8.90
N TRP A 285 -3.83 12.82 10.21
CA TRP A 285 -4.01 13.98 11.10
C TRP A 285 -5.46 14.23 11.56
N ASP A 286 -5.57 14.90 12.70
CA ASP A 286 -6.84 15.19 13.32
C ASP A 286 -7.75 16.08 12.44
N LEU A 287 -9.04 15.78 12.42
CA LEU A 287 -10.09 16.60 11.81
C LEU A 287 -11.42 16.47 12.58
N GLU A 288 -12.44 17.21 12.19
CA GLU A 288 -13.78 17.08 12.75
C GLU A 288 -14.74 16.35 11.80
N TYR A 289 -15.51 15.41 12.34
CA TYR A 289 -16.51 14.64 11.61
C TYR A 289 -17.90 14.79 12.26
N SER A 290 -18.94 14.92 11.45
CA SER A 290 -20.34 14.88 11.88
C SER A 290 -21.24 14.22 10.84
N ALA A 291 -22.43 13.81 11.28
CA ALA A 291 -23.46 13.26 10.41
C ALA A 291 -24.82 13.89 10.73
N GLU A 292 -25.52 14.31 9.69
CA GLU A 292 -26.84 14.94 9.78
C GLU A 292 -27.78 14.33 8.76
N PHE A 293 -29.03 14.10 9.14
CA PHE A 293 -30.07 13.68 8.23
C PHE A 293 -31.01 14.86 7.97
N VAL A 294 -31.25 15.15 6.69
CA VAL A 294 -32.13 16.23 6.25
C VAL A 294 -33.36 15.58 5.59
N PRO A 295 -34.53 15.60 6.24
CA PRO A 295 -35.77 15.14 5.62
C PRO A 295 -36.17 16.00 4.42
N ASN A 296 -36.91 15.43 3.47
CA ASN A 296 -37.38 16.15 2.29
C ASN A 296 -38.62 17.02 2.57
N ALA A 297 -39.36 16.75 3.65
CA ALA A 297 -40.53 17.53 4.02
C ALA A 297 -40.11 18.94 4.50
N GLU A 298 -40.70 19.99 3.92
CA GLU A 298 -40.31 21.39 4.14
C GLU A 298 -40.48 21.87 5.59
N GLU A 299 -41.34 21.21 6.37
CA GLU A 299 -41.59 21.54 7.79
C GLU A 299 -40.75 20.70 8.77
N SER A 300 -39.98 19.73 8.28
CA SER A 300 -39.17 18.82 9.11
C SER A 300 -37.80 19.41 9.45
N TYR A 301 -37.33 19.18 10.67
CA TYR A 301 -36.03 19.68 11.13
C TYR A 301 -34.88 18.73 10.76
N THR A 302 -33.68 19.29 10.53
CA THR A 302 -32.45 18.50 10.38
C THR A 302 -32.16 17.73 11.65
N ILE A 303 -32.00 16.41 11.52
CA ILE A 303 -31.70 15.51 12.62
C ILE A 303 -30.18 15.37 12.73
N VAL A 304 -29.61 15.75 13.88
CA VAL A 304 -28.19 15.49 14.18
C VAL A 304 -28.04 14.01 14.51
N VAL A 305 -27.45 13.25 13.59
CA VAL A 305 -27.24 11.80 13.72
C VAL A 305 -25.96 11.52 14.52
N GLU A 306 -24.89 12.24 14.21
CA GLU A 306 -23.63 12.21 14.95
C GLU A 306 -23.19 13.65 15.20
N LYS A 307 -23.00 14.02 16.47
CA LYS A 307 -22.50 15.34 16.85
C LYS A 307 -21.06 15.53 16.34
N PRO A 308 -20.64 16.77 16.03
CA PRO A 308 -19.27 17.06 15.68
C PRO A 308 -18.28 16.46 16.68
N LYS A 309 -17.44 15.56 16.17
CA LYS A 309 -16.45 14.82 16.94
C LYS A 309 -15.10 14.98 16.28
N LYS A 310 -14.09 15.30 17.10
CA LYS A 310 -12.70 15.29 16.68
C LYS A 310 -12.22 13.85 16.48
N MET A 311 -11.83 13.51 15.25
CA MET A 311 -11.18 12.26 14.89
C MET A 311 -9.66 12.45 14.94
N LYS A 312 -8.94 11.50 15.54
CA LYS A 312 -7.47 11.44 15.54
C LYS A 312 -6.95 10.59 14.38
N ALA A 313 -5.70 10.80 14.01
CA ALA A 313 -5.03 10.01 12.97
C ALA A 313 -4.94 8.50 13.27
N SER A 314 -4.97 8.13 14.55
CA SER A 314 -4.92 6.74 15.03
C SER A 314 -6.30 6.14 15.28
N ASP A 315 -7.37 6.92 15.12
CA ASP A 315 -8.71 6.41 15.36
C ASP A 315 -9.09 5.44 14.24
N GLU A 316 -9.77 4.36 14.62
CA GLU A 316 -10.32 3.41 13.66
C GLU A 316 -11.47 4.05 12.86
N ALA A 317 -11.89 3.34 11.80
CA ALA A 317 -13.05 3.74 11.02
C ALA A 317 -14.30 3.90 11.91
N VAL A 318 -15.00 5.02 11.77
CA VAL A 318 -16.31 5.22 12.40
C VAL A 318 -17.30 4.33 11.68
N CYS A 319 -17.99 3.48 12.43
CA CYS A 319 -19.08 2.63 11.97
C CYS A 319 -20.36 3.10 12.63
N ASN A 320 -21.37 3.49 11.86
CA ASN A 320 -22.63 3.93 12.44
C ASN A 320 -23.83 3.54 11.56
N SER A 321 -25.02 3.57 12.15
CA SER A 321 -26.27 3.29 11.46
C SER A 321 -27.37 4.23 11.91
N PHE A 322 -28.24 4.60 10.98
CA PHE A 322 -29.39 5.45 11.23
C PHE A 322 -30.60 4.89 10.51
N THR A 323 -31.75 4.85 11.18
CA THR A 323 -33.03 4.48 10.56
C THR A 323 -33.93 5.68 10.56
N THR A 324 -34.44 6.04 9.40
CA THR A 324 -35.34 7.19 9.23
C THR A 324 -36.78 6.74 9.06
N VAL A 325 -37.73 7.55 9.51
CA VAL A 325 -39.17 7.38 9.22
C VAL A 325 -39.58 8.13 7.95
N GLU A 326 -38.85 9.17 7.58
CA GLU A 326 -39.15 10.05 6.46
C GLU A 326 -38.13 9.89 5.33
N ALA A 327 -38.54 10.21 4.10
CA ALA A 327 -37.63 10.30 2.98
C ALA A 327 -36.72 11.53 3.12
N GLY A 328 -35.46 11.41 2.72
CA GLY A 328 -34.48 12.48 2.89
C GLY A 328 -33.10 12.16 2.34
N LYS A 329 -32.09 12.83 2.89
CA LYS A 329 -30.68 12.60 2.60
C LYS A 329 -29.82 12.59 3.86
N LEU A 330 -28.79 11.75 3.87
CA LEU A 330 -27.77 11.73 4.92
C LEU A 330 -26.56 12.54 4.45
N ILE A 331 -26.08 13.46 5.27
CA ILE A 331 -24.93 14.31 5.02
C ILE A 331 -23.82 13.91 5.99
N LEU A 332 -22.73 13.38 5.46
CA LEU A 332 -21.50 13.14 6.22
C LEU A 332 -20.57 14.34 6.01
N SER A 333 -20.33 15.10 7.07
CA SER A 333 -19.47 16.28 7.05
C SER A 333 -18.07 15.92 7.55
N VAL A 334 -17.06 16.22 6.74
CA VAL A 334 -15.65 16.07 7.09
C VAL A 334 -14.97 17.42 7.01
N ASP A 335 -14.64 17.99 8.16
CA ASP A 335 -14.17 19.37 8.31
C ASP A 335 -12.67 19.41 8.62
N ASN A 336 -11.90 19.91 7.64
CA ASN A 336 -10.46 20.12 7.72
C ASN A 336 -10.09 21.61 7.75
N THR A 337 -11.04 22.49 8.12
CA THR A 337 -10.84 23.95 8.12
C THR A 337 -9.77 24.41 9.10
N LEU A 338 -9.60 23.69 10.21
CA LEU A 338 -8.60 23.99 11.25
C LEU A 338 -7.18 23.54 10.88
N SER A 339 -6.99 22.79 9.78
CA SER A 339 -5.68 22.32 9.35
C SER A 339 -5.22 22.99 8.07
N ARG A 340 -3.91 23.15 7.92
CA ARG A 340 -3.30 23.54 6.63
C ARG A 340 -2.85 22.32 5.79
N LYS A 341 -2.89 21.12 6.37
CA LYS A 341 -2.42 19.89 5.71
C LYS A 341 -3.57 19.22 4.97
N LYS A 342 -3.28 18.76 3.75
CA LYS A 342 -4.15 17.86 2.99
C LYS A 342 -4.32 16.54 3.76
N LYS A 343 -5.52 15.95 3.67
CA LYS A 343 -5.87 14.64 4.22
C LYS A 343 -6.49 13.75 3.15
N VAL A 344 -6.52 12.45 3.43
CA VAL A 344 -7.29 11.48 2.65
C VAL A 344 -8.38 10.90 3.54
N ALA A 345 -9.49 10.51 2.93
CA ALA A 345 -10.56 9.82 3.63
C ALA A 345 -11.17 8.77 2.71
N ALA A 346 -11.75 7.74 3.30
CA ALA A 346 -12.50 6.73 2.58
C ALA A 346 -13.81 6.43 3.30
N TYR A 347 -14.85 6.16 2.52
CA TYR A 347 -16.15 5.82 3.05
C TYR A 347 -16.84 4.76 2.21
N ARG A 348 -17.73 3.99 2.85
CA ARG A 348 -18.68 3.11 2.17
C ARG A 348 -20.00 3.17 2.92
N TYR A 349 -21.10 2.92 2.22
CA TYR A 349 -22.41 2.89 2.85
C TYR A 349 -23.30 1.83 2.22
N THR A 350 -24.40 1.53 2.90
CA THR A 350 -25.48 0.69 2.40
C THR A 350 -26.79 1.25 2.90
N VAL A 351 -27.79 1.30 2.01
CA VAL A 351 -29.16 1.66 2.35
C VAL A 351 -29.99 0.38 2.23
N ARG A 352 -30.57 -0.06 3.35
CA ARG A 352 -31.47 -1.22 3.40
C ARG A 352 -32.89 -0.71 3.57
N LYS A 353 -33.78 -1.09 2.66
CA LYS A 353 -35.21 -0.78 2.78
C LYS A 353 -35.85 -1.65 3.87
N SER A 354 -36.83 -1.09 4.57
CA SER A 354 -37.75 -1.85 5.42
C SER A 354 -38.34 -3.00 4.60
N THR A 355 -38.13 -4.25 5.05
CA THR A 355 -38.86 -5.40 4.50
C THR A 355 -40.22 -5.39 5.16
N THR A 356 -41.20 -4.74 4.53
CA THR A 356 -42.59 -4.93 4.92
C THR A 356 -42.95 -6.37 4.58
N THR A 357 -42.89 -7.26 5.57
CA THR A 357 -43.52 -8.57 5.47
C THR A 357 -45.01 -8.32 5.25
N ALA A 358 -45.47 -8.62 4.04
CA ALA A 358 -46.88 -8.50 3.66
C ALA A 358 -47.75 -9.51 4.40
#